data_AF-A0AAD1RFY0-F1
#
_entry.id   AF-A0AAD1RFY0-F1
#
_cell.length_a   1.000
_cell.length_b   1.000
_cell.length_c   1.000
_cell.angle_alpha   90.00
_cell.angle_beta   90.00
_cell.angle_gamma   90.00
#
_symmetry.space_group_name_H-M   'P 1'
#
loop_
_entity.id
_entity.type
_entity.pdbx_description
1 polymer ?
#
loop_
_entity_poly.entity_id
_entity_poly.type
_entity_poly.pdbx_seq_one_letter_code
_entity_poly.pdbx_strand_id
1 'polypeptide(L)' 'MSVARTIFKGIVLLEVAGVVGAYGVFHKMNSSQDFRYTMNRRFPSVLEMFYKSNEWAGIYGIRELDAEKWSEIK' A
#
# COMPACT_ATOMS: atom_id res chain seq x y z
N MET A 1 -20.72 -21.47 -23.66
CA MET A 1 -19.62 -21.33 -22.68
C MET A 1 -20.10 -21.98 -21.38
N SER A 2 -19.28 -22.82 -20.73
CA SER A 2 -19.66 -23.40 -19.42
C SER A 2 -19.75 -22.31 -18.36
N VAL A 3 -20.79 -22.36 -17.52
CA VAL A 3 -21.02 -21.42 -16.40
C VAL A 3 -19.78 -21.36 -15.49
N ALA A 4 -19.17 -22.51 -15.19
CA ALA A 4 -17.96 -22.60 -14.38
C ALA A 4 -16.79 -21.79 -15.00
N ARG A 5 -16.65 -21.81 -16.32
CA ARG A 5 -15.59 -21.05 -17.03
C ARG A 5 -15.80 -19.54 -16.94
N THR A 6 -17.05 -19.08 -16.94
CA THR A 6 -17.39 -17.65 -16.79
C THR A 6 -17.12 -17.18 -15.35
N ILE A 7 -17.54 -17.96 -14.35
CA ILE A 7 -17.29 -17.65 -12.94
C ILE A 7 -15.78 -17.59 -12.67
N PHE A 8 -15.02 -18.59 -13.13
CA PHE A 8 -13.57 -18.62 -12.97
C PHE A 8 -12.89 -17.37 -13.56
N LYS A 9 -13.26 -16.97 -14.79
CA LYS A 9 -12.73 -15.74 -15.40
C LYS A 9 -13.06 -14.49 -14.58
N GLY A 10 -14.27 -14.42 -14.02
CA GLY A 10 -14.67 -13.31 -13.15
C GLY A 10 -13.80 -13.23 -11.90
N ILE A 11 -13.53 -14.37 -11.25
CA ILE A 11 -12.65 -14.44 -10.07
C ILE A 11 -11.24 -13.98 -10.44
N VAL A 12 -10.67 -14.51 -11.53
CA VAL A 12 -9.32 -14.12 -11.98
C VAL A 12 -9.24 -12.61 -12.26
N LEU A 13 -10.23 -12.03 -12.92
CA LEU A 13 -10.26 -10.59 -13.16
C LEU A 13 -10.33 -9.78 -11.86
N LEU A 14 -11.12 -10.25 -10.90
CA LEU A 14 -11.24 -9.61 -9.59
C LEU A 14 -9.92 -9.69 -8.78
N GLU A 15 -9.25 -10.83 -8.80
CA GLU A 15 -7.94 -11.00 -8.16
C GLU A 15 -6.87 -10.10 -8.80
N VAL A 16 -6.82 -10.05 -10.14
CA VAL A 16 -5.89 -9.18 -10.87
C VAL A 16 -6.16 -7.71 -10.54
N ALA A 17 -7.44 -7.29 -10.53
CA ALA A 17 -7.80 -5.92 -10.15
C ALA A 17 -7.37 -5.60 -8.70
N GLY A 18 -7.54 -6.55 -7.78
CA GLY A 18 -7.08 -6.42 -6.39
C GLY A 18 -5.57 -6.23 -6.28
N VAL A 19 -4.78 -7.06 -6.96
CA VAL A 19 -3.31 -6.96 -6.98
C VAL A 19 -2.84 -5.64 -7.59
N VAL A 20 -3.43 -5.23 -8.71
CA VAL A 20 -3.11 -3.94 -9.36
C VAL A 20 -3.43 -2.77 -8.44
N GLY A 21 -4.58 -2.80 -7.76
CA GLY A 21 -4.96 -1.78 -6.78
C GLY A 21 -3.97 -1.70 -5.60
N ALA A 22 -3.63 -2.84 -5.01
CA ALA A 22 -2.66 -2.92 -3.92
C ALA A 22 -1.27 -2.40 -4.33
N TYR A 23 -0.79 -2.78 -5.52
CA TYR A 23 0.46 -2.27 -6.08
C TYR A 23 0.41 -0.76 -6.29
N GLY A 24 -0.69 -0.22 -6.83
CA GLY A 24 -0.86 1.22 -7.02
C GLY A 24 -0.78 2.01 -5.71
N VAL A 25 -1.41 1.50 -4.64
CA VAL A 25 -1.33 2.10 -3.30
C VAL A 25 0.09 2.02 -2.75
N PHE A 26 0.75 0.85 -2.86
CA PHE A 26 2.14 0.68 -2.43
C PHE A 26 3.10 1.61 -3.18
N HIS A 27 2.99 1.69 -4.50
CA HIS A 27 3.81 2.54 -5.35
C HIS A 27 3.66 4.03 -4.99
N LYS A 28 2.42 4.46 -4.69
CA LYS A 28 2.16 5.84 -4.29
C LYS A 28 2.69 6.15 -2.88
N MET A 29 2.61 5.20 -1.95
CA MET A 29 3.27 5.34 -0.65
C MET A 29 4.79 5.37 -0.79
N ASN A 30 5.37 4.59 -1.70
CA ASN A 30 6.82 4.59 -1.92
C ASN A 30 7.33 5.93 -2.49
N SER A 31 6.56 6.56 -3.37
CA SER A 31 6.98 7.78 -4.08
C SER A 31 6.63 9.10 -3.36
N SER A 32 5.65 9.11 -2.45
CA SER A 32 5.15 10.36 -1.85
C SER A 32 5.01 10.27 -0.33
N GLN A 33 5.79 11.08 0.37
CA GLN A 33 5.70 11.26 1.82
C GLN A 33 4.36 11.90 2.24
N ASP A 34 3.83 12.85 1.46
CA ASP A 34 2.52 13.47 1.73
C ASP A 34 1.36 12.46 1.61
N PHE A 35 1.48 11.52 0.68
CA PHE A 35 0.52 10.43 0.57
C PHE A 35 0.61 9.51 1.79
N ARG A 36 1.83 9.18 2.25
CA ARG A 36 2.03 8.45 3.51
C ARG A 36 1.45 9.20 4.70
N TYR A 37 1.57 10.52 4.77
CA TYR A 37 0.94 11.34 5.81
C TYR A 37 -0.60 11.23 5.79
N THR A 38 -1.19 11.26 4.59
CA THR A 38 -2.64 11.06 4.43
C THR A 38 -3.06 9.66 4.88
N MET A 39 -2.27 8.64 4.54
CA MET A 39 -2.50 7.25 4.98
C MET A 39 -2.33 7.11 6.49
N ASN A 40 -1.38 7.80 7.12
CA ASN A 40 -1.22 7.84 8.57
C ASN A 40 -2.51 8.32 9.26
N ARG A 41 -3.15 9.34 8.69
CA ARG A 41 -4.38 9.92 9.25
C ARG A 41 -5.64 9.09 8.98
N ARG A 42 -5.75 8.45 7.81
CA ARG A 42 -6.97 7.75 7.39
C ARG A 42 -6.91 6.23 7.60
N PHE A 43 -5.77 5.62 7.35
CA PHE A 43 -5.57 4.17 7.31
C PHE A 43 -4.21 3.79 7.94
N PRO A 44 -4.00 4.05 9.23
CA PRO A 44 -2.70 3.86 9.88
C PRO A 44 -2.21 2.41 9.83
N SER A 45 -3.11 1.43 9.85
CA SER A 45 -2.76 0.01 9.73
C SER A 45 -2.15 -0.34 8.35
N VAL A 46 -2.63 0.30 7.28
CA VAL A 46 -2.10 0.09 5.92
C VAL A 46 -0.71 0.70 5.79
N LEU A 47 -0.51 1.89 6.35
CA LEU A 47 0.80 2.53 6.41
C LEU A 47 1.80 1.70 7.23
N GLU A 48 1.37 1.14 8.36
CA GLU A 48 2.21 0.27 9.18
C GLU A 48 2.64 -0.98 8.40
N MET A 49 1.74 -1.58 7.62
CA MET A 49 2.08 -2.72 6.76
C MET A 49 3.09 -2.33 5.68
N PHE A 50 2.99 -1.13 5.12
CA PHE A 50 3.98 -0.60 4.19
C PHE A 50 5.37 -0.48 4.83
N TYR A 51 5.47 0.08 6.04
CA TYR A 51 6.76 0.15 6.75
C TYR A 51 7.33 -1.24 7.00
N LYS A 52 6.56 -2.14 7.60
CA LYS A 52 7.01 -3.51 7.89
C LYS A 52 7.45 -4.26 6.65
N SER A 53 6.75 -4.10 5.53
CA SER A 53 7.12 -4.75 4.27
C SER A 53 8.46 -4.25 3.74
N ASN A 54 8.74 -2.95 3.85
CA ASN A 54 10.04 -2.37 3.48
C ASN A 54 11.15 -2.78 4.45
N GLU A 55 10.88 -2.75 5.76
CA GLU A 55 11.79 -3.20 6.81
C GLU A 55 12.16 -4.69 6.65
N TRP A 56 11.20 -5.54 6.29
CA TRP A 56 11.44 -6.96 5.95
C TRP A 56 12.28 -7.14 4.67
N ALA A 57 12.18 -6.21 3.74
CA ALA A 57 13.02 -6.16 2.54
C ALA A 57 14.40 -5.51 2.80
N GLY A 58 14.70 -5.13 4.04
CA GLY A 58 15.97 -4.50 4.42
C GLY A 58 16.04 -3.00 4.16
N ILE A 59 14.92 -2.36 3.80
CA ILE A 59 14.82 -0.93 3.57
C ILE A 59 14.31 -0.27 4.86
N TYR A 60 15.22 0.32 5.63
CA TYR A 60 14.93 0.99 6.89
C TYR A 60 14.99 2.51 6.75
N GLY A 61 14.53 3.25 7.77
CA GLY A 61 14.64 4.71 7.84
C GLY A 61 13.41 5.48 7.33
N ILE A 62 12.52 4.84 6.56
CA ILE A 62 11.36 5.53 5.98
C ILE A 62 10.42 6.03 7.08
N ARG A 63 10.19 5.21 8.11
CA ARG A 63 9.30 5.53 9.24
C ARG A 63 9.85 6.70 10.06
N GLU A 64 11.15 6.68 10.30
CA GLU A 64 11.88 7.69 11.07
C GLU A 64 11.85 9.04 10.35
N LEU A 65 12.17 9.04 9.05
CA LEU A 65 12.10 10.25 8.21
C LEU A 65 10.69 10.84 8.14
N ASP A 66 9.68 9.99 8.06
CA ASP A 66 8.28 10.41 8.12
C ASP A 66 7.93 11.01 9.48
N ALA A 67 8.34 10.38 10.58
CA ALA A 67 8.10 10.89 11.93
C ALA A 67 8.80 12.25 12.17
N GLU A 68 10.05 12.39 11.75
CA GLU A 68 10.81 13.64 11.80
C GLU A 68 10.07 14.73 11.03
N LYS A 69 9.77 14.47 9.74
CA LYS A 69 9.10 15.45 8.88
C LYS A 69 7.76 15.90 9.43
N TRP A 70 6.97 14.97 9.98
CA TRP A 70 5.64 15.28 10.51
C TRP A 70 5.70 15.91 11.90
N SER A 71 6.79 15.74 12.65
CA SER A 71 7.01 16.44 13.91
C SER A 71 7.31 17.92 13.72
N GLU A 72 7.95 18.30 12.61
CA GLU A 72 8.18 19.70 12.21
C GLU A 72 6.90 20.45 11.81
N ILE A 73 5.83 19.72 11.51
CA ILE A 73 4.54 20.28 11.07
C ILE A 73 3.60 20.54 12.27
N LYS A 74 4.02 20.20 13.50
CA LYS A 74 3.31 20.57 14.74
C LYS A 74 3.61 22.01 15.14
#